data_AF-A0A2N5WVD8-F1
#
_entry.id   AF-A0A2N5WVD8-F1
#
_cell.length_a   1.000
_cell.length_b   1.000
_cell.length_c   1.000
_cell.angle_alpha   90.00
_cell.angle_beta   90.00
_cell.angle_gamma   90.00
#
_symmetry.space_group_name_H-M   'P 1'
#
loop_
_entity.id
_entity.type
_entity.pdbx_description
1 polymer ?
#
loop_
_entity_poly.entity_id
_entity_poly.type
_entity_poly.pdbx_seq_one_letter_code
_entity_poly.pdbx_strand_id
1 'polypeptide(L)'
;MTHAMVKGSNIPLSAASVRAELHWSPGTGVPDVDASALLLGADGRVRSDEDFVFYNQPLHPSGLARHCSKSQTPDGLSDGVEIDLSELDAGVDRVVVAASAEAGTFAGVSDLRLLIHDASAGDGSEPVALFEVVPDTGDETALMCGELYRRGDTWKFRALGQGYTSGLIGLATEFGVAVEGNAEHGDDGAGDDRTGDDGAEAVRTGDDGPGDDGPGDLDPGADAGAGAGGDVPHAPSPAPGEAPPMPPLPPAQPVSSVPPAPAWPEPQDQ
;
A
#
# COMPACT_ATOMS: atom_id res chain seq x y z
N MET A 1 17.81 15.11 20.35
CA MET A 1 16.74 16.13 20.15
C MET A 1 15.98 15.72 18.93
N THR A 2 14.67 15.58 19.05
CA THR A 2 13.77 15.17 17.97
C THR A 2 13.49 16.33 17.03
N HIS A 3 13.62 16.10 15.72
CA HIS A 3 13.23 17.08 14.71
C HIS A 3 11.74 16.93 14.39
N ALA A 4 10.94 17.95 14.69
CA ALA A 4 9.57 18.03 14.18
C ALA A 4 9.62 18.40 12.68
N MET A 5 9.00 17.57 11.85
CA MET A 5 9.06 17.66 10.40
C MET A 5 7.75 18.20 9.82
N VAL A 6 7.83 18.85 8.67
CA VAL A 6 6.68 19.27 7.87
C VAL A 6 6.77 18.59 6.51
N LYS A 7 5.64 18.40 5.83
CA LYS A 7 5.58 17.81 4.48
C LYS A 7 6.61 18.48 3.55
N GLY A 8 7.51 17.69 2.96
CA GLY A 8 8.60 18.11 2.09
C GLY A 8 9.93 18.44 2.78
N SER A 9 9.99 18.59 4.11
CA SER A 9 11.24 18.85 4.82
C SER A 9 12.15 17.62 4.84
N ASN A 10 13.46 17.84 4.99
CA ASN A 10 14.44 16.75 5.08
C ASN A 10 15.58 17.08 6.05
N ILE A 11 16.13 16.05 6.68
CA ILE A 11 17.27 16.12 7.60
C ILE A 11 18.34 15.10 7.20
N PRO A 12 19.63 15.37 7.46
CA PRO A 12 20.65 14.32 7.39
C PRO A 12 20.45 13.29 8.49
N LEU A 13 20.82 12.04 8.21
CA LEU A 13 20.86 10.95 9.17
C LEU A 13 22.31 10.58 9.47
N SER A 14 22.64 10.52 10.75
CA SER A 14 23.94 10.01 11.23
C SER A 14 23.87 8.56 11.71
N ALA A 15 22.66 8.01 11.84
CA ALA A 15 22.43 6.64 12.28
C ALA A 15 22.88 5.64 11.21
N ALA A 16 23.58 4.58 11.62
CA ALA A 16 23.98 3.48 10.73
C ALA A 16 22.77 2.59 10.37
N SER A 17 21.87 2.39 11.32
CA SER A 17 20.61 1.67 11.13
C SER A 17 19.46 2.52 11.65
N VAL A 18 18.35 2.52 10.92
CA VAL A 18 17.16 3.32 11.19
C VAL A 18 15.95 2.43 11.38
N ARG A 19 15.18 2.71 12.42
CA ARG A 19 13.85 2.14 12.60
C ARG A 19 12.80 3.21 12.32
N ALA A 20 11.98 2.99 11.30
CA ALA A 20 10.87 3.85 10.92
C ALA A 20 9.57 3.23 11.44
N GLU A 21 8.92 3.91 12.38
CA GLU A 21 7.70 3.43 13.04
C GLU A 21 6.52 4.35 12.72
N LEU A 22 5.42 3.74 12.28
CA LEU A 22 4.12 4.36 12.23
C LEU A 22 3.44 4.22 13.59
N HIS A 23 2.81 5.29 14.07
CA HIS A 23 2.02 5.31 15.30
C HIS A 23 0.64 5.89 15.00
N TRP A 24 -0.42 5.31 15.56
CA TRP A 24 -1.80 5.82 15.40
C TRP A 24 -2.69 5.44 16.58
N SER A 25 -3.78 6.19 16.76
CA SER A 25 -4.77 5.96 17.81
C SER A 25 -5.73 4.82 17.44
N PRO A 26 -5.90 3.78 18.27
CA PRO A 26 -6.89 2.72 18.03
C PRO A 26 -8.31 3.20 18.34
N GLY A 27 -9.31 2.54 17.76
CA GLY A 27 -10.72 2.83 18.05
C GLY A 27 -11.70 2.01 17.23
N THR A 28 -12.98 2.08 17.59
CA THR A 28 -14.05 1.43 16.82
C THR A 28 -14.12 2.05 15.42
N GLY A 29 -13.96 1.21 14.39
CA GLY A 29 -14.01 1.66 12.99
C GLY A 29 -12.72 2.33 12.50
N VAL A 30 -11.66 2.36 13.32
CA VAL A 30 -10.33 2.76 12.86
C VAL A 30 -9.75 1.60 12.02
N PRO A 31 -9.33 1.83 10.77
CA PRO A 31 -8.67 0.82 9.95
C PRO A 31 -7.41 0.27 10.60
N ASP A 32 -7.07 -0.98 10.27
CA ASP A 32 -5.76 -1.51 10.62
C ASP A 32 -4.70 -0.91 9.70
N VAL A 33 -3.54 -0.53 10.23
CA VAL A 33 -2.49 0.17 9.46
C VAL A 33 -1.23 -0.67 9.44
N ASP A 34 -0.73 -0.98 8.24
CA ASP A 34 0.50 -1.73 8.05
C ASP A 34 1.61 -0.84 7.48
N ALA A 35 2.81 -0.97 8.06
CA ALA A 35 4.03 -0.38 7.55
C ALA A 35 4.66 -1.28 6.48
N SER A 36 5.23 -0.67 5.45
CA SER A 36 6.03 -1.36 4.45
C SER A 36 7.19 -0.50 3.95
N ALA A 37 8.19 -1.14 3.36
CA ALA A 37 9.35 -0.50 2.77
C ALA A 37 9.59 -0.96 1.33
N LEU A 38 9.88 -0.03 0.43
CA LEU A 38 10.37 -0.34 -0.92
C LEU A 38 11.82 0.12 -1.05
N LEU A 39 12.73 -0.80 -1.35
CA LEU A 39 14.13 -0.51 -1.63
C LEU A 39 14.26 -0.23 -3.13
N LEU A 40 14.70 0.98 -3.46
CA LEU A 40 14.70 1.48 -4.83
C LEU A 40 16.12 1.71 -5.33
N GLY A 41 16.34 1.34 -6.59
CA GLY A 41 17.57 1.65 -7.29
C GLY A 41 17.56 3.03 -7.94
N ALA A 42 18.63 3.32 -8.67
CA ALA A 42 18.89 4.64 -9.27
C ALA A 42 17.85 5.08 -10.32
N ASP A 43 17.06 4.15 -10.86
CA ASP A 43 15.93 4.44 -11.75
C ASP A 43 14.63 4.75 -11.01
N GLY A 44 14.67 4.73 -9.66
CA GLY A 44 13.53 4.94 -8.79
C GLY A 44 12.57 3.76 -8.77
N ARG A 45 13.02 2.53 -9.10
CA ARG A 45 12.19 1.32 -9.10
C ARG A 45 12.81 0.24 -8.21
N VAL A 46 11.99 -0.73 -7.82
CA VAL A 46 12.48 -1.97 -7.21
C VAL A 46 13.28 -2.77 -8.24
N ARG A 47 14.31 -3.49 -7.80
CA ARG A 47 15.14 -4.32 -8.70
C ARG A 47 14.55 -5.71 -8.87
N SER A 48 13.75 -6.14 -7.90
CA SER A 48 12.96 -7.36 -7.88
C SER A 48 11.83 -7.22 -6.85
N ASP A 49 10.85 -8.14 -6.84
CA ASP A 49 9.79 -8.15 -5.83
C ASP A 49 10.32 -8.37 -4.40
N GLU A 50 11.55 -8.89 -4.26
CA GLU A 50 12.22 -9.06 -2.97
C GLU A 50 12.57 -7.72 -2.29
N ASP A 51 12.73 -6.64 -3.07
CA ASP A 51 12.98 -5.27 -2.56
C ASP A 51 11.74 -4.64 -1.91
N PHE A 52 10.60 -5.34 -1.89
CA PHE A 52 9.41 -4.93 -1.16
C PHE A 52 9.27 -5.68 0.18
N VAL A 53 9.43 -4.97 1.29
CA VAL A 53 9.37 -5.53 2.65
C VAL A 53 8.06 -5.12 3.33
N PHE A 54 7.29 -6.09 3.80
CA PHE A 54 5.99 -5.91 4.44
C PHE A 54 5.65 -7.15 5.29
N TYR A 55 4.51 -7.16 5.99
CA TYR A 55 4.20 -8.23 6.95
C TYR A 55 4.27 -9.68 6.39
N ASN A 56 3.93 -9.90 5.11
CA ASN A 56 3.96 -11.24 4.49
C ASN A 56 5.35 -11.59 3.89
N GLN A 57 6.21 -10.59 3.74
CA GLN A 57 7.62 -10.73 3.37
C GLN A 57 8.48 -9.89 4.34
N PRO A 58 8.58 -10.32 5.61
CA PRO A 58 9.06 -9.45 6.69
C PRO A 58 10.58 -9.28 6.71
N LEU A 59 11.33 -9.98 5.85
CA LEU A 59 12.79 -9.91 5.80
C LEU A 59 13.26 -9.87 4.35
N HIS A 60 14.01 -8.82 4.01
CA HIS A 60 14.71 -8.74 2.74
C HIS A 60 15.83 -9.79 2.67
N PRO A 61 16.13 -10.41 1.51
CA PRO A 61 17.16 -11.45 1.39
C PRO A 61 18.56 -11.05 1.84
N SER A 62 18.91 -9.77 1.78
CA SER A 62 20.18 -9.26 2.32
C SER A 62 20.26 -9.28 3.85
N GLY A 63 19.13 -9.39 4.53
CA GLY A 63 19.02 -9.24 5.99
C GLY A 63 19.07 -7.80 6.50
N LEU A 64 19.23 -6.82 5.61
CA LEU A 64 19.46 -5.41 5.97
C LEU A 64 18.17 -4.57 6.05
N ALA A 65 17.03 -5.14 5.66
CA ALA A 65 15.73 -4.50 5.82
C ALA A 65 14.73 -5.53 6.33
N ARG A 66 13.95 -5.15 7.34
CA ARG A 66 12.92 -6.01 7.94
C ARG A 66 11.69 -5.24 8.36
N HIS A 67 10.55 -5.92 8.33
CA HIS A 67 9.32 -5.48 8.99
C HIS A 67 9.40 -5.78 10.48
N CYS A 68 8.95 -4.84 11.29
CA CYS A 68 8.86 -4.93 12.74
C CYS A 68 7.38 -5.01 13.11
N SER A 69 6.95 -6.18 13.58
CA SER A 69 5.53 -6.48 13.79
C SER A 69 4.82 -5.46 14.70
N LYS A 70 3.53 -5.31 14.44
CA LYS A 70 2.61 -4.49 15.21
C LYS A 70 2.74 -4.67 16.72
N SER A 71 2.71 -3.57 17.45
CA SER A 71 2.79 -3.56 18.92
C SER A 71 1.88 -2.51 19.53
N GLN A 72 1.53 -2.69 20.81
CA GLN A 72 0.85 -1.67 21.59
C GLN A 72 1.87 -0.73 22.20
N THR A 73 1.61 0.57 22.10
CA THR A 73 2.39 1.62 22.75
C THR A 73 1.54 2.32 23.81
N PRO A 74 2.14 3.10 24.73
CA PRO A 74 1.36 3.87 25.69
C PRO A 74 0.34 4.83 25.06
N ASP A 75 0.63 5.28 23.82
CA ASP A 75 -0.14 6.29 23.11
C ASP A 75 -0.99 5.72 21.96
N GLY A 76 -0.97 4.40 21.72
CA GLY A 76 -1.77 3.76 20.68
C GLY A 76 -1.22 2.44 20.16
N LEU A 77 -1.27 2.28 18.83
CA LEU A 77 -0.70 1.15 18.10
C LEU A 77 0.51 1.63 17.30
N SER A 78 1.45 0.72 17.07
CA SER A 78 2.57 0.96 16.17
C SER A 78 2.81 -0.22 15.24
N ASP A 79 3.41 0.07 14.08
CA ASP A 79 3.97 -0.90 13.14
C ASP A 79 5.19 -0.26 12.47
N GLY A 80 6.15 -1.04 11.97
CA GLY A 80 7.35 -0.40 11.44
C GLY A 80 8.25 -1.26 10.57
N VAL A 81 9.33 -0.62 10.15
CA VAL A 81 10.41 -1.24 9.37
C VAL A 81 11.76 -0.79 9.92
N GLU A 82 12.75 -1.67 9.89
CA GLU A 82 14.12 -1.38 10.27
C GLU A 82 15.06 -1.64 9.10
N ILE A 83 15.99 -0.70 8.86
CA ILE A 83 16.90 -0.70 7.71
C ILE A 83 18.31 -0.35 8.17
N ASP A 84 19.28 -1.23 7.88
CA ASP A 84 20.71 -0.94 8.04
C ASP A 84 21.23 -0.16 6.82
N LEU A 85 21.27 1.16 6.96
CA LEU A 85 21.69 2.09 5.91
C LEU A 85 23.19 2.03 5.61
N SER A 86 23.99 1.53 6.55
CA SER A 86 25.45 1.49 6.43
C SER A 86 25.95 0.34 5.56
N GLU A 87 25.19 -0.76 5.51
CA GLU A 87 25.52 -1.95 4.74
C GLU A 87 24.69 -2.12 3.47
N LEU A 88 23.68 -1.27 3.23
CA LEU A 88 22.87 -1.31 2.00
C LEU A 88 23.77 -1.30 0.76
N ASP A 89 23.45 -2.20 -0.18
CA ASP A 89 24.12 -2.30 -1.47
C ASP A 89 24.12 -0.96 -2.21
N ALA A 90 25.19 -0.67 -2.95
CA ALA A 90 25.33 0.59 -3.67
C ALA A 90 24.26 0.78 -4.78
N GLY A 91 23.59 -0.31 -5.19
CA GLY A 91 22.45 -0.28 -6.08
C GLY A 91 21.15 0.19 -5.44
N VAL A 92 21.08 0.43 -4.12
CA VAL A 92 19.94 1.04 -3.44
C VAL A 92 20.28 2.48 -3.05
N ASP A 93 19.57 3.44 -3.62
CA ASP A 93 19.78 4.87 -3.34
C ASP A 93 18.63 5.51 -2.55
N ARG A 94 17.51 4.79 -2.43
CA ARG A 94 16.31 5.25 -1.76
C ARG A 94 15.54 4.10 -1.13
N VAL A 95 14.95 4.36 0.02
CA VAL A 95 13.99 3.48 0.68
C VAL A 95 12.73 4.29 0.96
N VAL A 96 11.62 3.90 0.36
CA VAL A 96 10.30 4.48 0.62
C VAL A 96 9.68 3.78 1.82
N VAL A 97 9.14 4.55 2.78
CA VAL A 97 8.33 4.03 3.89
C VAL A 97 6.87 4.35 3.61
N ALA A 98 6.06 3.31 3.46
CA ALA A 98 4.65 3.41 3.14
C ALA A 98 3.78 2.87 4.27
N ALA A 99 2.56 3.41 4.36
CA ALA A 99 1.48 2.94 5.21
C ALA A 99 0.32 2.48 4.33
N SER A 100 -0.34 1.38 4.68
CA SER A 100 -1.60 0.96 4.06
C SER A 100 -2.67 0.73 5.10
N ALA A 101 -3.90 1.14 4.79
CA ALA A 101 -5.07 0.92 5.63
C ALA A 101 -5.86 -0.29 5.12
N GLU A 102 -6.14 -1.25 6.00
CA GLU A 102 -7.01 -2.39 5.72
C GLU A 102 -8.45 -2.12 6.16
N ALA A 103 -9.41 -2.47 5.30
CA ALA A 103 -10.85 -2.34 5.56
C ALA A 103 -11.35 -0.90 5.84
N GLY A 104 -10.68 0.12 5.29
CA GLY A 104 -11.12 1.52 5.33
C GLY A 104 -10.12 2.48 4.69
N THR A 105 -10.28 3.78 4.96
CA THR A 105 -9.40 4.85 4.43
C THR A 105 -8.70 5.61 5.56
N PHE A 106 -7.66 6.35 5.22
CA PHE A 106 -6.91 7.16 6.19
C PHE A 106 -7.72 8.30 6.83
N ALA A 107 -8.92 8.65 6.31
CA ALA A 107 -9.85 9.52 7.03
C ALA A 107 -10.27 8.97 8.41
N GLY A 108 -10.28 7.64 8.58
CA GLY A 108 -10.62 6.97 9.83
C GLY A 108 -9.43 6.82 10.79
N VAL A 109 -8.20 7.12 10.35
CA VAL A 109 -6.98 6.94 11.15
C VAL A 109 -6.60 8.27 11.82
N SER A 110 -6.69 8.30 13.15
CA SER A 110 -6.34 9.49 13.94
C SER A 110 -4.91 9.41 14.48
N ASP A 111 -4.29 10.59 14.67
CA ASP A 111 -2.94 10.73 15.23
C ASP A 111 -1.84 9.95 14.47
N LEU A 112 -1.98 9.78 13.15
CA LEU A 112 -0.98 9.09 12.34
C LEU A 112 0.35 9.86 12.34
N ARG A 113 1.41 9.21 12.81
CA ARG A 113 2.76 9.78 12.90
C ARG A 113 3.79 8.80 12.37
N LEU A 114 4.79 9.31 11.67
CA LEU A 114 6.00 8.58 11.30
C LEU A 114 7.16 9.05 12.20
N LEU A 115 7.70 8.12 12.99
CA LEU A 115 8.83 8.34 13.88
C LEU A 115 10.07 7.64 13.31
N ILE A 116 11.19 8.35 13.28
CA ILE A 116 12.48 7.82 12.80
C ILE A 116 13.41 7.70 14.00
N HIS A 117 13.80 6.48 14.36
CA HIS A 117 14.73 6.18 15.44
C HIS A 117 16.08 5.74 14.89
N ASP A 118 17.14 5.99 15.66
CA ASP A 118 18.42 5.31 15.47
C ASP A 118 18.32 3.92 16.12
N ALA A 119 18.30 2.87 15.30
CA ALA A 119 18.13 1.51 15.78
C ALA A 119 19.34 1.03 16.63
N SER A 120 20.50 1.68 16.49
CA SER A 120 21.69 1.37 17.29
C SER A 120 21.67 1.99 18.69
N ALA A 121 20.81 2.97 18.94
CA ALA A 121 20.71 3.67 20.22
C ALA A 121 19.95 2.88 21.30
N GLY A 122 19.38 1.71 20.94
CA GLY A 122 18.59 0.86 21.82
C GLY A 122 17.12 1.27 21.92
N ASP A 123 16.31 0.36 22.47
CA ASP A 123 14.87 0.56 22.64
C ASP A 123 14.55 1.70 23.61
N GLY A 124 13.51 2.47 23.29
CA GLY A 124 13.07 3.63 24.09
C GLY A 124 13.92 4.89 23.89
N SER A 125 14.83 4.90 22.91
CA SER A 125 15.51 6.12 22.49
C SER A 125 14.54 7.11 21.85
N GLU A 126 14.74 8.41 22.14
CA GLU A 126 13.98 9.49 21.52
C GLU A 126 14.15 9.44 19.98
N PRO A 127 13.08 9.64 19.20
CA PRO A 127 13.18 9.67 17.76
C PRO A 127 14.09 10.80 17.30
N VAL A 128 14.84 10.56 16.23
CA VAL A 128 15.64 11.56 15.53
C VAL A 128 14.72 12.54 14.78
N ALA A 129 13.60 12.04 14.23
CA ALA A 129 12.58 12.83 13.56
C ALA A 129 11.17 12.33 13.86
N LEU A 130 10.22 13.27 13.88
CA LEU A 130 8.80 13.00 13.99
C LEU A 130 8.07 13.77 12.89
N PHE A 131 7.22 13.09 12.14
CA PHE A 131 6.36 13.67 11.12
C PHE A 131 4.91 13.28 11.36
N GLU A 132 4.03 14.27 11.54
CA GLU A 132 2.57 14.05 11.55
C GLU A 132 2.10 13.86 10.10
N VAL A 133 1.59 12.68 9.78
CA VAL A 133 1.17 12.32 8.43
C VAL A 133 -0.32 12.65 8.29
N VAL A 134 -0.64 13.59 7.42
CA VAL A 134 -2.03 13.99 7.15
C VAL A 134 -2.39 13.57 5.72
N PRO A 135 -3.46 12.78 5.51
CA PRO A 135 -3.95 12.46 4.17
C PRO A 135 -4.42 13.73 3.44
N ASP A 136 -4.27 13.76 2.12
CA ASP A 136 -4.59 14.97 1.35
C ASP A 136 -6.11 15.10 1.14
N THR A 137 -6.83 13.99 0.92
CA THR A 137 -8.30 13.98 0.76
C THR A 137 -9.05 13.18 1.82
N GLY A 138 -8.40 12.18 2.43
CA GLY A 138 -9.00 11.22 3.34
C GLY A 138 -9.54 9.96 2.66
N ASP A 139 -9.61 9.93 1.32
CA ASP A 139 -10.05 8.76 0.55
C ASP A 139 -8.93 7.75 0.31
N GLU A 140 -7.71 8.08 0.72
CA GLU A 140 -6.54 7.27 0.45
C GLU A 140 -6.52 6.02 1.32
N THR A 141 -6.11 4.91 0.72
CA THR A 141 -5.93 3.62 1.39
C THR A 141 -4.45 3.22 1.47
N ALA A 142 -3.57 3.98 0.83
CA ALA A 142 -2.12 3.95 1.05
C ALA A 142 -1.53 5.36 1.11
N LEU A 143 -0.47 5.52 1.89
CA LEU A 143 0.31 6.74 2.03
C LEU A 143 1.80 6.43 1.88
N MET A 144 2.50 7.25 1.12
CA MET A 144 3.95 7.33 1.18
C MET A 144 4.33 8.34 2.26
N CYS A 145 4.60 7.84 3.46
CA CYS A 145 4.81 8.68 4.65
C CYS A 145 6.14 9.44 4.58
N GLY A 146 7.19 8.79 4.07
CA GLY A 146 8.50 9.42 3.91
C GLY A 146 9.47 8.54 3.12
N GLU A 147 10.67 9.07 2.92
CA GLU A 147 11.74 8.35 2.23
C GLU A 147 13.08 8.57 2.93
N LEU A 148 13.90 7.53 2.96
CA LEU A 148 15.33 7.57 3.23
C LEU A 148 16.01 7.65 1.87
N TYR A 149 16.89 8.61 1.63
CA TYR A 149 17.58 8.73 0.35
C TYR A 149 19.03 9.13 0.53
N ARG A 150 19.87 8.62 -0.37
CA ARG A 150 21.30 8.88 -0.38
C ARG A 150 21.61 10.11 -1.21
N ARG A 151 22.41 11.02 -0.67
CA ARG A 151 22.97 12.17 -1.40
C ARG A 151 24.48 12.22 -1.18
N GLY A 152 25.25 11.75 -2.16
CA GLY A 152 26.67 11.46 -1.98
C GLY A 152 26.85 10.29 -1.01
N ASP A 153 27.63 10.49 0.04
CA ASP A 153 27.86 9.46 1.06
C ASP A 153 26.97 9.60 2.30
N THR A 154 25.96 10.48 2.24
CA THR A 154 25.08 10.77 3.37
C THR A 154 23.66 10.34 3.09
N TRP A 155 23.10 9.53 3.99
CA TRP A 155 21.68 9.26 4.02
C TRP A 155 20.91 10.42 4.64
N LYS A 156 19.71 10.66 4.12
CA LYS A 156 18.82 11.73 4.55
C LYS A 156 17.41 11.18 4.66
N PHE A 157 16.66 11.67 5.63
CA PHE A 157 15.22 11.42 5.71
C PHE A 157 14.47 12.61 5.11
N ARG A 158 13.41 12.35 4.34
CA ARG A 158 12.44 13.35 3.86
C ARG A 158 11.02 12.95 4.24
N ALA A 159 10.28 13.89 4.82
CA ALA A 159 8.85 13.74 5.07
C ALA A 159 8.06 14.00 3.79
N LEU A 160 7.13 13.12 3.43
CA LEU A 160 6.38 13.20 2.18
C LEU A 160 4.87 13.31 2.41
N GLY A 161 4.21 12.26 2.90
CA GLY A 161 2.77 12.22 3.07
C GLY A 161 2.00 12.29 1.74
N GLN A 162 2.47 11.58 0.70
CA GLN A 162 1.76 11.48 -0.58
C GLN A 162 0.69 10.38 -0.49
N GLY A 163 -0.55 10.71 -0.83
CA GLY A 163 -1.68 9.79 -0.79
C GLY A 163 -1.94 9.00 -2.07
N TYR A 164 -2.47 7.78 -1.92
CA TYR A 164 -2.85 6.87 -2.99
C TYR A 164 -4.26 6.29 -2.72
N THR A 165 -5.22 6.64 -3.57
CA THR A 165 -6.58 6.06 -3.55
C THR A 165 -6.65 4.68 -4.20
N SER A 166 -5.68 4.36 -5.07
CA SER A 166 -5.45 3.02 -5.64
C SER A 166 -4.84 2.03 -4.64
N GLY A 167 -4.61 2.46 -3.40
CA GLY A 167 -4.07 1.65 -2.33
C GLY A 167 -2.64 1.20 -2.54
N LEU A 168 -2.23 0.22 -1.72
CA LEU A 168 -0.84 -0.26 -1.70
C LEU A 168 -0.45 -0.89 -3.04
N ILE A 169 -1.39 -1.53 -3.73
CA ILE A 169 -1.18 -2.10 -5.07
C ILE A 169 -0.78 -1.00 -6.06
N GLY A 170 -1.51 0.11 -6.08
CA GLY A 170 -1.20 1.24 -6.96
C GLY A 170 0.16 1.87 -6.64
N LEU A 171 0.45 2.07 -5.35
CA LEU A 171 1.74 2.57 -4.89
C LEU A 171 2.87 1.64 -5.32
N ALA A 172 2.77 0.34 -5.04
CA ALA A 172 3.80 -0.64 -5.36
C ALA A 172 4.05 -0.78 -6.88
N THR A 173 2.96 -0.74 -7.67
CA THR A 173 3.04 -0.79 -9.14
C THR A 173 3.76 0.42 -9.71
N GLU A 174 3.59 1.62 -9.13
CA GLU A 174 4.32 2.83 -9.53
C GLU A 174 5.84 2.62 -9.47
N PHE A 175 6.30 1.92 -8.42
CA PHE A 175 7.69 1.55 -8.19
C PHE A 175 8.15 0.28 -8.91
N GLY A 176 7.29 -0.35 -9.71
CA GLY A 176 7.64 -1.50 -10.55
C GLY A 176 7.53 -2.87 -9.88
N VAL A 177 6.86 -2.98 -8.73
CA VAL A 177 6.50 -4.29 -8.15
C VAL A 177 5.49 -4.97 -9.06
N ALA A 178 5.75 -6.23 -9.42
CA ALA A 178 4.81 -7.01 -10.21
C ALA A 178 3.68 -7.49 -9.30
N VAL A 179 2.44 -7.13 -9.63
CA VAL A 179 1.27 -7.68 -8.95
C VAL A 179 0.65 -8.70 -9.89
N GLU A 180 0.80 -9.99 -9.56
CA GLU A 180 0.06 -11.04 -10.25
C GLU A 180 -1.43 -10.84 -9.96
N GLY A 181 -2.14 -10.23 -10.90
CA GLY A 181 -3.59 -10.22 -10.88
C GLY A 181 -4.07 -11.66 -10.98
N ASN A 182 -4.95 -12.08 -10.07
CA ASN A 182 -5.84 -13.20 -10.34
C ASN A 182 -6.73 -12.80 -11.53
N ALA A 183 -6.19 -12.93 -12.74
CA ALA A 183 -6.97 -12.98 -13.94
C ALA A 183 -7.85 -14.20 -13.78
N GLU A 184 -9.11 -13.97 -13.42
CA GLU A 184 -10.16 -14.97 -13.55
C GLU A 184 -9.96 -15.65 -14.90
N HIS A 185 -9.81 -16.98 -14.86
CA HIS A 185 -9.74 -17.83 -16.03
C HIS A 185 -10.87 -17.43 -17.00
N GLY A 186 -10.51 -16.65 -18.03
CA GLY A 186 -11.30 -16.54 -19.24
C GLY A 186 -11.32 -17.91 -19.87
N ASP A 187 -12.44 -18.61 -19.67
CA ASP A 187 -12.80 -19.82 -20.41
C ASP A 187 -13.01 -19.45 -21.88
N ASP A 188 -11.89 -19.26 -22.56
CA ASP A 188 -11.83 -18.91 -23.97
C ASP A 188 -11.40 -20.16 -24.74
N GLY A 189 -12.31 -21.11 -24.95
CA GLY A 189 -12.06 -22.14 -25.97
C GLY A 189 -12.95 -23.38 -25.92
N ALA A 190 -14.01 -23.38 -26.72
CA ALA A 190 -14.08 -24.22 -27.94
C ALA A 190 -15.55 -24.41 -28.38
N GLY A 191 -15.97 -23.63 -29.37
CA GLY A 191 -17.00 -24.08 -30.30
C GLY A 191 -16.32 -24.87 -31.41
N ASP A 192 -16.68 -26.14 -31.59
CA ASP A 192 -16.56 -26.82 -32.88
C ASP A 192 -17.75 -27.75 -33.09
N ASP A 193 -18.32 -27.65 -34.29
CA ASP A 193 -19.48 -28.35 -34.79
C ASP A 193 -19.00 -29.33 -35.87
N ARG A 194 -19.59 -30.55 -35.86
CA ARG A 194 -19.68 -31.58 -36.91
C ARG A 194 -18.60 -32.67 -36.99
N THR A 195 -19.03 -33.92 -36.81
CA THR A 195 -19.25 -34.99 -37.84
C THR A 195 -19.41 -36.35 -37.09
N GLY A 196 -20.49 -37.13 -37.26
CA GLY A 196 -20.68 -38.21 -38.26
C GLY A 196 -19.59 -39.29 -38.14
N ASP A 197 -19.78 -40.60 -38.03
CA ASP A 197 -20.85 -41.58 -38.25
C ASP A 197 -20.27 -42.97 -37.84
N ASP A 198 -21.10 -44.01 -37.76
CA ASP A 198 -20.79 -45.47 -37.70
C ASP A 198 -20.19 -46.04 -36.39
N GLY A 199 -20.63 -47.16 -35.79
CA GLY A 199 -21.61 -48.20 -36.16
C GLY A 199 -21.32 -49.50 -35.38
N ALA A 200 -22.38 -50.27 -35.10
CA ALA A 200 -22.44 -51.70 -34.65
C ALA A 200 -22.09 -52.04 -33.18
N GLU A 201 -23.06 -52.45 -32.34
CA GLU A 201 -23.60 -53.83 -32.12
C GLU A 201 -22.55 -54.82 -31.57
N ALA A 202 -22.78 -55.71 -30.59
CA ALA A 202 -23.90 -56.11 -29.73
C ALA A 202 -23.24 -56.87 -28.54
N VAL A 203 -23.89 -57.09 -27.38
CA VAL A 203 -24.59 -58.34 -27.04
C VAL A 203 -25.16 -58.23 -25.63
N ARG A 204 -26.32 -58.88 -25.47
CA ARG A 204 -27.31 -58.83 -24.38
C ARG A 204 -27.03 -59.83 -23.24
N THR A 205 -27.94 -59.77 -22.25
CA THR A 205 -28.42 -60.79 -21.27
C THR A 205 -27.86 -60.63 -19.84
N GLY A 206 -28.64 -60.63 -18.75
CA GLY A 206 -30.09 -60.84 -18.50
C GLY A 206 -30.53 -60.00 -17.27
N ASP A 207 -31.83 -59.69 -17.08
CA ASP A 207 -32.86 -60.59 -16.49
C ASP A 207 -32.61 -60.73 -14.97
N ASP A 208 -33.48 -60.51 -13.98
CA ASP A 208 -34.94 -60.42 -13.84
C ASP A 208 -35.18 -59.88 -12.39
N GLY A 209 -36.07 -58.92 -12.12
CA GLY A 209 -37.34 -59.22 -11.43
C GLY A 209 -37.41 -58.80 -9.94
N PRO A 210 -38.61 -58.71 -9.31
CA PRO A 210 -39.07 -57.51 -8.58
C PRO A 210 -39.59 -57.73 -7.14
N GLY A 211 -40.10 -56.65 -6.50
CA GLY A 211 -40.94 -56.65 -5.27
C GLY A 211 -40.34 -55.77 -4.16
N ASP A 212 -41.06 -55.05 -3.30
CA ASP A 212 -42.49 -55.05 -2.93
C ASP A 212 -42.76 -53.81 -2.04
N ASP A 213 -44.04 -53.55 -1.83
CA ASP A 213 -44.75 -52.41 -1.26
C ASP A 213 -44.39 -51.87 0.15
N GLY A 214 -44.67 -50.57 0.33
CA GLY A 214 -45.60 -50.14 1.40
C GLY A 214 -45.04 -49.32 2.58
N PRO A 215 -45.91 -48.54 3.28
CA PRO A 215 -45.64 -47.13 3.62
C PRO A 215 -45.47 -46.85 5.12
N GLY A 216 -45.03 -45.64 5.46
CA GLY A 216 -44.99 -45.14 6.83
C GLY A 216 -44.98 -43.61 6.91
N ASP A 217 -46.13 -43.05 7.26
CA ASP A 217 -46.37 -41.67 7.72
C ASP A 217 -45.39 -41.21 8.79
N LEU A 218 -45.09 -39.90 8.86
CA LEU A 218 -45.22 -39.03 10.05
C LEU A 218 -44.84 -37.56 9.70
N ASP A 219 -45.87 -36.70 9.58
CA ASP A 219 -45.87 -35.23 9.78
C ASP A 219 -46.07 -34.94 11.31
N PRO A 220 -46.06 -33.72 11.91
CA PRO A 220 -45.95 -32.35 11.35
C PRO A 220 -45.13 -31.30 12.13
N GLY A 221 -44.87 -30.16 11.47
CA GLY A 221 -45.13 -28.83 12.06
C GLY A 221 -44.00 -27.80 12.03
N ALA A 222 -44.18 -26.73 11.24
CA ALA A 222 -43.96 -25.33 11.67
C ALA A 222 -44.41 -24.33 10.59
N ASP A 223 -45.57 -23.73 10.87
CA ASP A 223 -46.02 -22.34 10.63
C ASP A 223 -45.92 -21.64 9.26
N ALA A 224 -47.05 -21.06 8.90
CA ALA A 224 -47.32 -20.32 7.69
C ALA A 224 -47.38 -18.81 8.02
N GLY A 225 -46.68 -18.00 7.22
CA GLY A 225 -46.80 -16.54 7.25
C GLY A 225 -46.70 -15.97 5.84
N ALA A 226 -47.85 -15.88 5.16
CA ALA A 226 -48.00 -15.22 3.87
C ALA A 226 -47.97 -13.69 4.01
N GLY A 227 -47.46 -12.99 2.99
CA GLY A 227 -47.97 -11.65 2.67
C GLY A 227 -46.99 -10.64 2.07
N ALA A 228 -47.31 -10.28 0.83
CA ALA A 228 -47.10 -8.97 0.18
C ALA A 228 -45.72 -8.65 -0.41
N GLY A 229 -45.65 -8.81 -1.74
CA GLY A 229 -44.68 -8.13 -2.59
C GLY A 229 -44.87 -6.61 -2.56
N GLY A 230 -43.75 -5.90 -2.54
CA GLY A 230 -43.65 -4.48 -2.79
C GLY A 230 -42.64 -4.25 -3.90
N ASP A 231 -43.14 -3.82 -5.05
CA ASP A 231 -42.38 -3.18 -6.13
C ASP A 231 -41.63 -1.97 -5.56
N VAL A 232 -40.30 -2.00 -5.64
CA VAL A 232 -39.45 -0.85 -5.29
C VAL A 232 -39.17 -0.08 -6.59
N PRO A 233 -39.61 1.17 -6.76
CA PRO A 233 -39.33 1.92 -7.97
C PRO A 233 -37.84 2.27 -8.05
N HIS A 234 -37.20 1.84 -9.13
CA HIS A 234 -35.84 2.22 -9.49
C HIS A 234 -35.83 3.72 -9.86
N ALA A 235 -35.17 4.55 -9.05
CA ALA A 235 -34.98 5.97 -9.36
C ALA A 235 -33.97 6.14 -10.51
N PRO A 236 -34.19 7.06 -11.47
CA PRO A 236 -33.26 7.29 -12.56
C PRO A 236 -31.96 7.95 -12.06
N SER A 237 -30.83 7.53 -12.64
CA SER A 237 -29.51 8.15 -12.44
C SER A 237 -29.54 9.66 -12.77
N PRO A 238 -28.90 10.53 -11.96
CA PRO A 238 -28.70 11.92 -12.32
C PRO A 238 -27.73 12.05 -13.51
N ALA A 239 -28.05 12.92 -14.46
CA ALA A 239 -27.19 13.29 -15.57
C ALA A 239 -25.86 13.92 -15.07
N PRO A 240 -24.76 13.79 -15.82
CA PRO A 240 -23.48 14.38 -15.43
C PRO A 240 -23.61 15.91 -15.38
N GLY A 241 -23.41 16.47 -14.19
CA GLY A 241 -23.34 17.91 -13.97
C GLY A 241 -22.09 18.50 -14.63
N GLU A 242 -22.28 19.61 -15.32
CA GLU A 242 -21.23 20.39 -15.97
C GLU A 242 -20.17 20.83 -14.94
N ALA A 243 -18.89 20.61 -15.27
CA ALA A 243 -17.77 20.95 -14.40
C ALA A 243 -17.72 22.48 -14.13
N PRO A 244 -17.47 22.92 -12.88
CA PRO A 244 -17.32 24.34 -12.59
C PRO A 244 -16.08 24.92 -13.31
N PRO A 245 -16.13 26.18 -13.76
CA PRO A 245 -14.99 26.81 -14.44
C PRO A 245 -13.79 26.94 -13.50
N MET A 246 -12.60 26.63 -14.03
CA MET A 246 -11.34 26.75 -13.30
C MET A 246 -11.11 28.20 -12.80
N PRO A 247 -10.56 28.38 -11.59
CA PRO A 247 -10.13 29.69 -11.12
C PRO A 247 -8.99 30.26 -11.98
N PRO A 248 -8.89 31.59 -12.15
CA PRO A 248 -7.83 32.21 -12.92
C PRO A 248 -6.46 31.97 -12.27
N LEU A 249 -5.45 31.71 -13.10
CA LEU A 249 -4.06 31.56 -12.67
C LEU A 249 -3.57 32.82 -11.96
N PRO A 250 -2.77 32.70 -10.87
CA PRO A 250 -2.15 33.85 -10.23
C PRO A 250 -1.15 34.54 -11.18
N PRO A 251 -0.95 35.86 -11.05
CA PRO A 251 0.01 36.58 -11.87
C PRO A 251 1.44 36.06 -11.63
N ALA A 252 2.17 35.86 -12.73
CA ALA A 252 3.57 35.45 -12.71
C ALA A 252 4.39 36.44 -11.85
N GLN A 253 5.05 35.91 -10.83
CA GLN A 253 5.94 36.70 -9.98
C GLN A 253 7.18 37.12 -10.81
N PRO A 254 7.66 38.37 -10.68
CA PRO A 254 8.89 38.79 -11.34
C PRO A 254 10.06 37.95 -10.82
N VAL A 255 10.83 37.38 -11.75
CA VAL A 255 12.07 36.67 -11.41
C VAL A 255 13.05 37.67 -10.77
N SER A 256 13.42 37.43 -9.52
CA SER A 256 14.50 38.17 -8.88
C SER A 256 15.80 37.92 -9.62
N SER A 257 16.42 38.99 -10.09
CA SER A 257 17.72 39.00 -10.76
C SER A 257 18.79 38.33 -9.89
N VAL A 258 19.50 37.38 -10.49
CA VAL A 258 20.68 36.73 -9.91
C VAL A 258 21.73 37.81 -9.56
N PRO A 259 22.26 37.86 -8.32
CA PRO A 259 23.36 38.76 -7.99
C PRO A 259 24.66 38.30 -8.70
N PRO A 260 25.52 39.22 -9.15
CA PRO A 260 26.76 38.86 -9.84
C PRO A 260 27.71 38.08 -8.92
N ALA A 261 28.42 37.12 -9.51
CA ALA A 261 29.41 36.28 -8.83
C ALA A 261 30.56 37.13 -8.24
N PRO A 262 31.13 36.72 -7.08
CA PRO A 262 32.29 37.38 -6.52
C PRO A 262 33.51 37.22 -7.43
N ALA A 263 34.20 38.34 -7.70
CA ALA A 263 35.46 38.36 -8.42
C ALA A 263 36.58 37.74 -7.56
N TRP A 264 37.24 36.71 -8.09
CA TRP A 264 38.45 36.15 -7.49
C TRP A 264 39.64 37.11 -7.69
N PRO A 265 40.51 37.31 -6.68
CA PRO A 265 41.71 38.12 -6.84
C PRO A 265 42.74 37.42 -7.75
N GLU A 266 43.40 38.21 -8.60
CA GLU A 266 44.45 37.77 -9.53
C GLU A 266 45.66 37.17 -8.78
N PRO A 267 46.33 36.16 -9.37
CA PRO A 267 47.57 35.61 -8.84
C PRO A 267 48.70 36.64 -8.97
N GLN A 268 49.41 36.90 -7.86
CA GLN A 268 50.63 37.70 -7.87
C GLN A 268 51.79 36.85 -8.40
N ASP A 269 52.42 37.32 -9.48
CA ASP A 269 53.69 36.78 -9.97
C ASP A 269 54.80 36.93 -8.91
N GLN A 270 55.51 35.83 -8.65
CA GLN A 270 56.86 35.81 -8.09
C GLN A 270 57.76 34.93 -8.95
#